data_AF-A0A850T3Q5-F1
#
_entry.id   AF-A0A850T3Q5-F1
#
_cell.length_a   1.000
_cell.length_b   1.000
_cell.length_c   1.000
_cell.angle_alpha   90.00
_cell.angle_beta   90.00
_cell.angle_gamma   90.00
#
_symmetry.space_group_name_H-M   'P 1'
#
loop_
_entity.id
_entity.type
_entity.pdbx_description
1 polymer ?
#
loop_
_entity_poly.entity_id
_entity_poly.type
_entity_poly.pdbx_seq_one_letter_code
_entity_poly.pdbx_strand_id
1 'polypeptide(L)'
;MTVIITAAVFIIALVLFNLIIRRMKAPKVSSSFYKEQSSPPPEKKDPGADFKEILDTLIKLNLLIRTDRDFSMDLILKIESIIDDLKALIPDMITRYPGETLTYELKKIGATHLFKTVKEYLDLSSNSRQTQRPAFEKTIESLHDVCKRSRQIVDNNEIAEFKTMAHFLEGKFS
;
A
#
# COMPACT_ATOMS: atom_id res chain seq x y z
N MET A 1 31.55 35.96 -6.55
CA MET A 1 32.11 35.09 -7.61
C MET A 1 32.83 33.85 -7.06
N THR A 2 33.50 33.91 -5.92
CA THR A 2 34.22 32.77 -5.30
C THR A 2 33.31 31.58 -4.89
N VAL A 3 32.11 31.85 -4.37
CA VAL A 3 31.18 30.80 -3.89
C VAL A 3 30.59 29.95 -5.02
N ILE A 4 30.40 30.54 -6.20
CA ILE A 4 29.83 29.85 -7.37
C ILE A 4 30.87 28.89 -7.98
N ILE A 5 32.15 29.28 -7.97
CA ILE A 5 33.25 28.44 -8.47
C ILE A 5 33.47 27.22 -7.57
N THR A 6 33.37 27.37 -6.24
CA THR A 6 33.49 26.25 -5.29
C THR A 6 32.35 25.23 -5.41
N ALA A 7 31.12 25.66 -5.70
CA ALA A 7 29.99 24.76 -5.89
C ALA A 7 30.12 23.93 -7.18
N ALA A 8 30.61 24.54 -8.26
CA ALA A 8 30.83 23.84 -9.53
C ALA A 8 31.90 22.74 -9.43
N VAL A 9 33.00 23.00 -8.70
CA VAL A 9 34.06 22.01 -8.49
C VAL A 9 33.56 20.82 -7.65
N PHE A 10 32.70 21.06 -6.65
CA PHE A 10 32.16 20.01 -5.80
C PHE A 10 31.21 19.07 -6.56
N ILE A 11 30.38 19.60 -7.46
CA ILE A 11 29.47 18.80 -8.29
C ILE A 11 30.26 17.94 -9.30
N ILE A 12 31.30 18.49 -9.91
CA ILE A 12 32.16 17.74 -10.85
C ILE A 12 32.89 16.60 -10.12
N ALA A 13 33.37 16.84 -8.90
CA ALA A 13 34.01 15.81 -8.07
C ALA A 13 33.04 14.66 -7.70
N LEU A 14 31.78 14.97 -7.37
CA LEU A 14 30.77 13.94 -7.07
C LEU A 14 30.40 13.08 -8.28
N VAL A 15 30.32 13.67 -9.47
CA VAL A 15 30.02 12.94 -10.72
C VAL A 15 31.18 12.00 -11.10
N LEU A 16 32.43 12.47 -10.97
CA LEU A 16 33.62 11.64 -11.21
C LEU A 16 33.76 10.52 -10.19
N PHE A 17 33.45 10.78 -8.91
CA PHE A 17 33.50 9.77 -7.85
C PHE A 17 32.46 8.65 -8.06
N ASN A 18 31.24 9.01 -8.49
CA ASN A 18 30.18 8.04 -8.74
C ASN A 18 30.46 7.15 -9.98
N LEU A 19 31.17 7.68 -10.97
CA LEU A 19 31.64 6.91 -12.13
C LEU A 19 32.74 5.89 -11.76
N ILE A 20 33.64 6.23 -10.84
CA ILE A 20 34.70 5.32 -10.37
C ILE A 20 34.13 4.17 -9.54
N ILE A 21 33.16 4.44 -8.65
CA ILE A 21 32.49 3.39 -7.87
C ILE A 21 31.72 2.42 -8.78
N ARG A 22 31.07 2.93 -9.85
CA ARG A 22 30.39 2.07 -10.83
C ARG A 22 31.37 1.20 -11.62
N ARG A 23 32.59 1.64 -11.88
CA ARG A 23 33.61 0.84 -12.60
C ARG A 23 34.28 -0.24 -11.75
N MET A 24 34.19 -0.17 -10.42
CA MET A 24 34.76 -1.19 -9.51
C MET A 24 33.79 -2.33 -9.15
N LYS A 25 32.54 -2.30 -9.62
CA LYS A 25 31.54 -3.36 -9.38
C LYS A 25 31.12 -4.08 -10.67
N ALA A 26 32.03 -4.88 -11.21
CA ALA A 26 31.73 -6.02 -12.07
C ALA A 26 32.93 -7.02 -12.07
N PRO A 27 32.74 -8.30 -12.40
CA PRO A 27 32.44 -9.40 -11.50
C PRO A 27 33.65 -10.32 -11.28
N LYS A 28 33.84 -10.86 -10.07
CA LYS A 28 34.75 -12.00 -9.86
C LYS A 28 34.00 -13.30 -10.16
N VAL A 29 34.27 -13.86 -11.34
CA VAL A 29 34.05 -15.28 -11.63
C VAL A 29 35.13 -16.06 -10.88
N SER A 30 34.72 -16.93 -9.97
CA SER A 30 35.53 -18.06 -9.51
C SER A 30 34.61 -19.24 -9.27
N SER A 31 34.71 -20.22 -10.16
CA SER A 31 34.17 -21.56 -10.03
C SER A 31 34.87 -22.34 -8.92
N SER A 32 34.13 -22.84 -7.94
CA SER A 32 34.45 -24.11 -7.30
C SER A 32 33.19 -24.82 -6.81
N PHE A 33 33.11 -26.07 -7.19
CA PHE A 33 32.07 -27.07 -6.95
C PHE A 33 31.69 -27.29 -5.47
N TYR A 34 30.47 -27.84 -5.30
CA TYR A 34 29.86 -28.49 -4.13
C TYR A 34 29.36 -27.61 -2.97
N LYS A 35 28.09 -27.21 -3.06
CA LYS A 35 26.97 -27.80 -2.30
C LYS A 35 25.67 -27.25 -2.87
N GLU A 36 24.81 -28.13 -3.35
CA GLU A 36 23.37 -27.85 -3.42
C GLU A 36 22.90 -27.51 -2.00
N GLN A 37 22.95 -26.24 -1.66
CA GLN A 37 22.15 -25.71 -0.58
C GLN A 37 20.80 -25.44 -1.22
N SER A 38 19.97 -26.48 -1.23
CA SER A 38 18.54 -26.35 -1.49
C SER A 38 18.06 -25.21 -0.61
N SER A 39 17.76 -24.06 -1.21
CA SER A 39 16.98 -23.04 -0.54
C SER A 39 15.76 -23.77 0.04
N PRO A 40 15.45 -23.64 1.35
CA PRO A 40 14.22 -24.22 1.86
C PRO A 40 13.09 -23.74 0.93
N PRO A 41 12.19 -24.64 0.50
CA PRO A 41 11.06 -24.22 -0.32
C PRO A 41 10.42 -23.02 0.38
N PRO A 42 10.08 -21.94 -0.35
CA PRO A 42 9.49 -20.76 0.25
C PRO A 42 8.37 -21.24 1.16
N GLU A 43 8.49 -20.93 2.45
CA GLU A 43 7.48 -21.26 3.45
C GLU A 43 6.14 -20.93 2.80
N LYS A 44 5.27 -21.93 2.66
CA LYS A 44 3.89 -21.70 2.23
C LYS A 44 3.29 -20.80 3.32
N LYS A 45 3.41 -19.49 3.14
CA LYS A 45 2.73 -18.50 3.98
C LYS A 45 1.28 -18.94 3.99
N ASP A 46 0.80 -19.29 5.17
CA ASP A 46 -0.61 -19.57 5.37
C ASP A 46 -1.38 -18.34 4.83
N PRO A 47 -2.18 -18.49 3.76
CA PRO A 47 -2.94 -17.37 3.20
C PRO A 47 -3.85 -16.71 4.26
N GLY A 48 -4.23 -17.45 5.31
CA GLY A 48 -4.99 -16.95 6.44
C GLY A 48 -4.20 -16.13 7.46
N ALA A 49 -2.88 -16.34 7.59
CA ALA A 49 -2.04 -15.55 8.49
C ALA A 49 -1.97 -14.08 8.06
N ASP A 50 -1.84 -13.85 6.74
CA ASP A 50 -1.83 -12.50 6.16
C ASP A 50 -3.15 -11.75 6.42
N PHE A 51 -4.30 -12.45 6.43
CA PHE A 51 -5.58 -11.80 6.69
C PHE A 51 -5.73 -11.34 8.15
N LYS A 52 -5.17 -12.08 9.11
CA LYS A 52 -5.21 -11.69 10.51
C LYS A 52 -4.51 -10.34 10.74
N GLU A 53 -3.33 -10.14 10.15
CA GLU A 53 -2.59 -8.88 10.24
C GLU A 53 -3.37 -7.70 9.60
N ILE A 54 -4.06 -7.96 8.48
CA ILE A 54 -4.96 -7.00 7.85
C ILE A 54 -6.09 -6.62 8.81
N LEU A 55 -6.76 -7.62 9.40
CA LEU A 55 -7.86 -7.39 10.33
C LEU A 55 -7.41 -6.59 11.56
N ASP A 56 -6.25 -6.92 12.13
CA ASP A 56 -5.68 -6.18 13.27
C ASP A 56 -5.42 -4.71 12.90
N THR A 57 -4.94 -4.44 11.68
CA THR A 57 -4.75 -3.08 11.16
C THR A 57 -6.08 -2.33 11.03
N LEU A 58 -7.11 -2.98 10.48
CA LEU A 58 -8.45 -2.39 10.32
C LEU A 58 -9.12 -2.11 11.69
N ILE A 59 -8.94 -3.00 12.67
CA ILE A 59 -9.42 -2.78 14.04
C ILE A 59 -8.70 -1.59 14.67
N LYS A 60 -7.36 -1.53 14.53
CA LYS A 60 -6.56 -0.41 15.01
C LYS A 60 -7.01 0.92 14.39
N LEU A 61 -7.36 0.93 13.10
CA LEU A 61 -7.93 2.08 12.43
C LEU A 61 -9.26 2.51 13.07
N ASN A 62 -10.19 1.57 13.28
CA ASN A 62 -11.49 1.88 13.88
C ASN A 62 -11.33 2.50 15.28
N LEU A 63 -10.46 1.92 16.10
CA LEU A 63 -10.16 2.47 17.42
C LEU A 63 -9.56 3.89 17.31
N LEU A 64 -8.60 4.09 16.40
CA LEU A 64 -7.97 5.39 16.19
C LEU A 64 -9.01 6.48 15.87
N ILE A 65 -9.88 6.25 14.88
CA ILE A 65 -10.89 7.24 14.47
C ILE A 65 -11.95 7.49 15.54
N ARG A 66 -12.31 6.49 16.34
CA ARG A 66 -13.29 6.64 17.44
C ARG A 66 -12.73 7.35 18.66
N THR A 67 -11.41 7.35 18.83
CA THR A 67 -10.75 8.07 19.94
C THR A 67 -10.49 9.55 19.64
N ASP A 68 -10.50 9.96 18.37
CA ASP A 68 -10.37 11.36 17.99
C ASP A 68 -11.69 12.10 18.19
N ARG A 69 -11.71 13.07 19.11
CA ARG A 69 -12.94 13.77 19.53
C ARG A 69 -13.48 14.73 18.48
N ASP A 70 -12.62 15.21 17.59
CA ASP A 70 -12.96 16.23 16.59
C ASP A 70 -13.20 15.61 15.21
N PHE A 71 -13.14 14.28 15.12
CA PHE A 71 -13.34 13.56 13.89
C PHE A 71 -14.83 13.40 13.57
N SER A 72 -15.16 13.62 12.30
CA SER A 72 -16.54 13.77 11.86
C SER A 72 -17.27 12.43 11.86
N MET A 73 -18.46 12.34 12.45
CA MET A 73 -19.20 11.08 12.60
C MET A 73 -19.60 10.46 11.26
N ASP A 74 -19.93 11.28 10.27
CA ASP A 74 -20.16 10.86 8.88
C ASP A 74 -18.92 10.20 8.26
N LEU A 75 -17.72 10.76 8.49
CA LEU A 75 -16.45 10.18 8.05
C LEU A 75 -16.14 8.87 8.79
N ILE A 76 -16.45 8.80 10.09
CA ILE A 76 -16.33 7.56 10.88
C ILE A 76 -17.18 6.46 10.25
N LEU A 77 -18.48 6.69 10.09
CA LEU A 77 -19.41 5.71 9.54
C LEU A 77 -18.99 5.26 8.14
N LYS A 78 -18.46 6.18 7.32
CA LYS A 78 -17.99 5.85 5.98
C LYS A 78 -16.74 4.98 6.00
N ILE A 79 -15.76 5.30 6.85
CA ILE A 79 -14.55 4.48 7.01
C ILE A 79 -14.91 3.10 7.59
N GLU A 80 -15.86 3.03 8.52
CA GLU A 80 -16.36 1.76 9.05
C GLU A 80 -17.01 0.90 7.97
N SER A 81 -17.79 1.49 7.06
CA SER A 81 -18.34 0.78 5.90
C SER A 81 -17.24 0.20 5.00
N ILE A 82 -16.14 0.94 4.78
CA ILE A 82 -14.98 0.43 4.04
C ILE A 82 -14.34 -0.76 4.77
N ILE A 83 -14.16 -0.64 6.09
CA ILE A 83 -13.60 -1.70 6.93
C ILE A 83 -14.46 -2.97 6.84
N ASP A 84 -15.78 -2.83 6.92
CA ASP A 84 -16.72 -3.95 6.84
C ASP A 84 -16.69 -4.62 5.46
N ASP A 85 -16.62 -3.83 4.38
CA ASP A 85 -16.48 -4.36 3.03
C ASP A 85 -15.16 -5.13 2.85
N LEU A 86 -14.02 -4.57 3.31
CA LEU A 86 -12.72 -5.25 3.23
C LEU A 86 -12.67 -6.53 4.07
N LYS A 87 -13.25 -6.50 5.28
CA LYS A 87 -13.34 -7.65 6.16
C LYS A 87 -14.14 -8.79 5.55
N ALA A 88 -15.20 -8.48 4.80
CA ALA A 88 -15.99 -9.49 4.09
C ALA A 88 -15.29 -9.97 2.80
N LEU A 89 -14.75 -9.04 2.01
CA LEU A 89 -14.26 -9.32 0.67
C LEU A 89 -12.90 -10.03 0.63
N ILE A 90 -11.95 -9.64 1.49
CA ILE A 90 -10.58 -10.15 1.42
C ILE A 90 -10.51 -11.67 1.69
N PRO A 91 -11.19 -12.24 2.70
CA PRO A 91 -11.19 -13.69 2.93
C PRO A 91 -11.69 -14.48 1.72
N ASP A 92 -12.76 -13.99 1.09
CA ASP A 92 -13.35 -14.61 -0.09
C ASP A 92 -12.37 -14.58 -1.27
N MET A 93 -11.69 -13.45 -1.49
CA MET A 93 -10.67 -13.31 -2.52
C MET A 93 -9.45 -14.20 -2.28
N ILE A 94 -8.97 -14.28 -1.04
CA ILE A 94 -7.85 -15.16 -0.68
C ILE A 94 -8.23 -16.63 -0.91
N THR A 95 -9.46 -17.01 -0.57
CA THR A 95 -9.90 -18.42 -0.66
C THR A 95 -10.18 -18.83 -2.10
N ARG A 96 -10.88 -17.98 -2.85
CA ARG A 96 -11.40 -18.32 -4.19
C ARG A 96 -10.44 -17.92 -5.32
N TYR A 97 -9.67 -16.85 -5.10
CA TYR A 97 -8.87 -16.18 -6.14
C TYR A 97 -7.47 -15.77 -5.64
N PRO A 98 -6.69 -16.65 -4.97
CA PRO A 98 -5.45 -16.27 -4.29
C PRO A 98 -4.35 -15.68 -5.20
N GLY A 99 -4.36 -16.04 -6.50
CA GLY A 99 -3.37 -15.60 -7.49
C GLY A 99 -3.77 -14.36 -8.30
N GLU A 100 -4.97 -13.83 -8.09
CA GLU A 100 -5.47 -12.70 -8.87
C GLU A 100 -4.87 -11.39 -8.36
N THR A 101 -4.49 -10.49 -9.28
CA THR A 101 -3.93 -9.17 -8.93
C THR A 101 -4.89 -8.36 -8.06
N LEU A 102 -6.21 -8.53 -8.28
CA LEU A 102 -7.23 -7.87 -7.46
C LEU A 102 -7.13 -8.29 -5.99
N THR A 103 -6.83 -9.57 -5.70
CA THR A 103 -6.61 -10.05 -4.33
C THR A 103 -5.45 -9.34 -3.66
N TYR A 104 -4.35 -9.17 -4.40
CA TYR A 104 -3.18 -8.44 -3.90
C TYR A 104 -3.50 -6.98 -3.61
N GLU A 105 -4.17 -6.28 -4.52
CA GLU A 105 -4.52 -4.86 -4.33
C GLU A 105 -5.49 -4.66 -3.16
N LEU A 106 -6.50 -5.51 -3.01
CA LEU A 106 -7.42 -5.44 -1.87
C LEU A 106 -6.70 -5.69 -0.54
N LYS A 107 -5.77 -6.66 -0.50
CA LYS A 107 -4.90 -6.88 0.66
C LYS A 107 -4.05 -5.64 0.97
N LYS A 108 -3.45 -5.01 -0.04
CA LYS A 108 -2.64 -3.79 0.12
C LYS A 108 -3.46 -2.64 0.69
N ILE A 109 -4.71 -2.47 0.23
CA ILE A 109 -5.63 -1.46 0.75
C ILE A 109 -5.90 -1.68 2.24
N GLY A 110 -6.29 -2.90 2.62
CA GLY A 110 -6.61 -3.23 4.00
C GLY A 110 -5.40 -3.26 4.94
N ALA A 111 -4.24 -3.70 4.47
CA ALA A 111 -3.02 -3.80 5.26
C ALA A 111 -2.36 -2.45 5.54
N THR A 112 -2.45 -1.50 4.60
CA THR A 112 -1.60 -0.30 4.64
C THR A 112 -2.33 0.96 4.22
N HIS A 113 -2.94 0.96 3.03
CA HIS A 113 -3.34 2.22 2.38
C HIS A 113 -4.40 2.98 3.18
N LEU A 114 -5.49 2.31 3.57
CA LEU A 114 -6.58 2.96 4.30
C LEU A 114 -6.09 3.51 5.64
N PHE A 115 -5.34 2.72 6.41
CA PHE A 115 -4.78 3.14 7.69
C PHE A 115 -3.87 4.36 7.53
N LYS A 116 -2.93 4.31 6.57
CA LYS A 116 -1.99 5.38 6.30
C LYS A 116 -2.72 6.67 5.93
N THR A 117 -3.63 6.62 4.97
CA THR A 117 -4.39 7.78 4.49
C THR A 117 -5.17 8.46 5.62
N VAL A 118 -5.85 7.69 6.47
CA VAL A 118 -6.60 8.24 7.61
C VAL A 118 -5.66 8.78 8.67
N LYS A 119 -4.59 8.05 9.02
CA LYS A 119 -3.63 8.49 10.02
C LYS A 119 -2.93 9.79 9.59
N GLU A 120 -2.51 9.89 8.34
CA GLU A 120 -1.87 11.11 7.81
C GLU A 120 -2.79 12.33 7.92
N TYR A 121 -4.10 12.16 7.67
CA TYR A 121 -5.08 13.22 7.90
C TYR A 121 -5.23 13.56 9.39
N LEU A 122 -5.27 12.56 10.27
CA LEU A 122 -5.35 12.78 11.72
C LEU A 122 -4.05 13.38 12.30
N ASP A 123 -2.89 13.16 11.70
CA ASP A 123 -1.63 13.77 12.15
C ASP A 123 -1.57 15.28 11.84
N LEU A 124 -2.49 15.81 11.02
CA LEU A 124 -2.57 17.24 10.72
C LEU A 124 -3.09 18.07 11.90
N SER A 125 -2.63 19.32 11.97
CA SER A 125 -3.23 20.34 12.85
C SER A 125 -4.69 20.60 12.49
N SER A 126 -5.51 21.09 13.44
CA SER A 126 -6.94 21.35 13.20
C SER A 126 -7.20 22.28 12.00
N ASN A 127 -6.40 23.34 11.83
CA ASN A 127 -6.51 24.24 10.68
C ASN A 127 -6.19 23.50 9.37
N SER A 128 -5.11 22.72 9.35
CA SER A 128 -4.73 21.92 8.18
C SER A 128 -5.78 20.86 7.84
N ARG A 129 -6.39 20.21 8.85
CA ARG A 129 -7.50 19.27 8.66
C ARG A 129 -8.68 19.94 7.99
N GLN A 130 -9.04 21.16 8.40
CA GLN A 130 -10.15 21.91 7.80
C GLN A 130 -9.87 22.24 6.33
N THR A 131 -8.65 22.69 6.01
CA THR A 131 -8.28 22.99 4.61
C THR A 131 -8.22 21.73 3.73
N GLN A 132 -7.73 20.61 4.27
CA GLN A 132 -7.57 19.37 3.49
C GLN A 132 -8.82 18.47 3.50
N ARG A 133 -9.83 18.80 4.30
CA ARG A 133 -11.06 18.00 4.46
C ARG A 133 -11.71 17.60 3.13
N PRO A 134 -11.92 18.50 2.15
CA PRO A 134 -12.56 18.11 0.89
C PRO A 134 -11.77 17.09 0.08
N ALA A 135 -10.44 17.20 0.09
CA ALA A 135 -9.56 16.24 -0.60
C ALA A 135 -9.56 14.88 0.11
N PHE A 136 -9.57 14.89 1.44
CA PHE A 136 -9.66 13.69 2.25
C PHE A 136 -11.00 12.98 2.04
N GLU A 137 -12.12 13.69 2.12
CA GLU A 137 -13.47 13.16 1.86
C GLU A 137 -13.58 12.50 0.48
N LYS A 138 -13.06 13.16 -0.56
CA LYS A 138 -13.03 12.59 -1.92
C LYS A 138 -12.20 11.30 -2.01
N THR A 139 -11.12 11.22 -1.25
CA THR A 139 -10.28 10.02 -1.18
C THR A 139 -11.00 8.88 -0.49
N ILE A 140 -11.65 9.15 0.65
CA ILE A 140 -12.47 8.17 1.38
C ILE A 140 -13.67 7.71 0.55
N GLU A 141 -14.37 8.63 -0.12
CA GLU A 141 -15.44 8.29 -1.07
C GLU A 141 -14.94 7.34 -2.15
N SER A 142 -13.81 7.67 -2.77
CA SER A 142 -13.26 6.82 -3.81
C SER A 142 -12.85 5.44 -3.31
N LEU A 143 -12.34 5.31 -2.08
CA LEU A 143 -12.02 4.01 -1.50
C LEU A 143 -13.29 3.20 -1.25
N HIS A 144 -14.33 3.86 -0.74
CA HIS A 144 -15.65 3.25 -0.51
C HIS A 144 -16.29 2.75 -1.81
N ASP A 145 -16.35 3.57 -2.85
CA ASP A 145 -16.90 3.19 -4.15
C ASP A 145 -16.19 1.98 -4.74
N VAL A 146 -14.87 1.93 -4.60
CA VAL A 146 -14.08 0.84 -5.18
C VAL A 146 -14.19 -0.44 -4.37
N CYS A 147 -14.25 -0.37 -3.04
CA CYS A 147 -14.52 -1.55 -2.22
C CYS A 147 -15.89 -2.13 -2.56
N LYS A 148 -16.91 -1.28 -2.68
CA LYS A 148 -18.25 -1.68 -3.08
C LYS A 148 -18.30 -2.29 -4.47
N ARG A 149 -17.65 -1.68 -5.47
CA ARG A 149 -17.59 -2.23 -6.83
C ARG A 149 -16.80 -3.54 -6.88
N SER A 150 -15.69 -3.64 -6.15
CA SER A 150 -14.90 -4.88 -6.06
C SER A 150 -15.73 -6.00 -5.45
N ARG A 151 -16.51 -5.71 -4.41
CA ARG A 151 -17.46 -6.66 -3.82
C ARG A 151 -18.51 -7.12 -4.84
N GLN A 152 -19.13 -6.19 -5.57
CA GLN A 152 -20.09 -6.55 -6.63
C GLN A 152 -19.48 -7.45 -7.70
N ILE A 153 -18.26 -7.15 -8.15
CA ILE A 153 -17.54 -7.96 -9.14
C ILE A 153 -17.36 -9.40 -8.64
N VAL A 154 -17.02 -9.57 -7.36
CA VAL A 154 -16.78 -10.88 -6.73
C VAL A 154 -18.08 -11.63 -6.47
N ASP A 155 -19.10 -10.95 -5.96
CA ASP A 155 -20.43 -11.51 -5.69
C ASP A 155 -21.09 -12.01 -7.00
N ASN A 156 -20.91 -11.27 -8.09
CA ASN A 156 -21.46 -11.60 -9.40
C ASN A 156 -20.57 -12.55 -10.23
N ASN A 157 -19.39 -12.94 -9.74
CA ASN A 157 -18.40 -13.73 -10.49
C ASN A 157 -17.95 -13.10 -11.81
N GLU A 158 -17.85 -11.77 -11.86
CA GLU A 158 -17.40 -11.00 -13.03
C GLU A 158 -15.86 -11.07 -13.17
N ILE A 159 -15.28 -12.27 -13.30
CA ILE A 159 -13.82 -12.49 -13.30
C ILE A 159 -13.10 -11.68 -14.39
N ALA A 160 -13.75 -11.44 -15.53
CA ALA A 160 -13.22 -10.60 -16.60
C ALA A 160 -12.88 -9.16 -16.16
N GLU A 161 -13.55 -8.65 -15.11
CA GLU A 161 -13.35 -7.30 -14.58
C GLU A 161 -12.19 -7.23 -13.57
N PHE A 162 -11.65 -8.36 -13.12
CA PHE A 162 -10.66 -8.40 -12.03
C PHE A 162 -9.40 -7.62 -12.41
N LYS A 163 -8.88 -7.85 -13.62
CA LYS A 163 -7.67 -7.18 -14.10
C LYS A 163 -7.88 -5.67 -14.25
N THR A 164 -9.04 -5.26 -14.78
CA THR A 164 -9.39 -3.84 -14.93
C THR A 164 -9.46 -3.17 -13.56
N MET A 165 -10.12 -3.81 -12.60
CA MET A 165 -10.24 -3.28 -11.24
C MET A 165 -8.89 -3.23 -10.53
N ALA A 166 -8.06 -4.26 -10.69
CA ALA A 166 -6.72 -4.29 -10.11
C ALA A 166 -5.84 -3.15 -10.66
N HIS A 167 -5.82 -2.92 -11.97
CA HIS A 167 -5.06 -1.81 -12.56
C HIS A 167 -5.58 -0.45 -12.12
N PHE A 168 -6.89 -0.29 -11.96
CA PHE A 168 -7.47 0.92 -11.42
C PHE A 168 -6.99 1.17 -9.98
N LEU A 169 -7.03 0.14 -9.14
CA LEU A 169 -6.58 0.19 -7.75
C LEU A 169 -5.09 0.52 -7.66
N GLU A 170 -4.27 -0.19 -8.44
CA GLU A 170 -2.83 0.00 -8.51
C GLU A 170 -2.49 1.44 -8.91
N GLY A 171 -3.12 1.97 -9.96
CA GLY A 171 -2.83 3.32 -10.45
C GLY A 171 -3.30 4.43 -9.52
N LYS A 172 -4.32 4.18 -8.70
CA LYS A 172 -4.94 5.20 -7.84
C LYS A 172 -4.42 5.21 -6.41
N PHE A 173 -4.01 4.05 -5.90
CA PHE A 173 -3.70 3.86 -4.47
C PHE A 173 -2.32 3.26 -4.21
N SER A 174 -1.45 3.15 -5.24
CA SER A 174 -0.11 2.57 -5.07
C SER A 174 0.87 3.37 -4.25
#